data_AF-A0A7J8SEK5-F1
#
_entry.id   AF-A0A7J8SEK5-F1
#
_cell.length_a   1.000
_cell.length_b   1.000
_cell.length_c   1.000
_cell.angle_alpha   90.00
_cell.angle_beta   90.00
_cell.angle_gamma   90.00
#
_symmetry.space_group_name_H-M   'P 1'
#
loop_
_entity.id
_entity.type
_entity.pdbx_description
1 polymer ?
#
loop_
_entity_poly.entity_id
_entity_poly.type
_entity_poly.pdbx_seq_one_letter_code
_entity_poly.pdbx_strand_id
1 'polypeptide(L)'
;MQLKQVLANGKKDTLNVSIVLILPEGFVLAPPDRISLDIKEKIRNLSFQNYRPTKKNILVIGPIPGKQYSEITFPILSLDSASNKDVHFLKYSIYVGGNRGMSQIYLDGNKTNKGN
;
A
#
# COMPACT_ATOMS: atom_id res chain seq x y z
N MET A 1 -1.71 -8.87 -18.22
CA MET A 1 -3.16 -8.73 -17.99
C MET A 1 -3.82 -8.07 -19.21
N GLN A 2 -4.84 -8.70 -19.81
CA GLN A 2 -5.60 -8.17 -20.96
C GLN A 2 -6.93 -7.49 -20.57
N LEU A 3 -7.39 -7.65 -19.33
CA LEU A 3 -8.67 -7.11 -18.85
C LEU A 3 -8.59 -5.60 -18.62
N LYS A 4 -9.55 -4.85 -19.17
CA LYS A 4 -9.70 -3.39 -19.02
C LYS A 4 -10.94 -3.06 -18.19
N GLN A 5 -10.90 -1.97 -17.42
CA GLN A 5 -12.05 -1.43 -16.67
C GLN A 5 -12.68 -0.24 -17.38
N VAL A 6 -13.95 0.03 -17.07
CA VAL A 6 -14.62 1.26 -17.51
C VAL A 6 -14.18 2.42 -16.61
N LEU A 7 -13.68 3.50 -17.21
CA LEU A 7 -13.32 4.75 -16.54
C LEU A 7 -14.57 5.61 -16.29
N ALA A 8 -14.43 6.67 -15.49
CA ALA A 8 -15.51 7.64 -15.24
C ALA A 8 -16.11 8.25 -16.52
N ASN A 9 -15.32 8.37 -17.59
CA ASN A 9 -15.77 8.87 -18.89
C ASN A 9 -16.39 7.80 -19.81
N GLY A 10 -16.60 6.57 -19.32
CA GLY A 10 -17.17 5.45 -20.08
C GLY A 10 -16.18 4.69 -20.98
N LYS A 11 -14.94 5.16 -21.15
CA LYS A 11 -13.93 4.45 -21.96
C LYS A 11 -13.29 3.30 -21.19
N LYS A 12 -12.80 2.29 -21.92
CA LYS A 12 -12.08 1.14 -21.33
C LYS A 12 -10.58 1.42 -21.21
N ASP A 13 -10.01 1.25 -20.01
CA ASP A 13 -8.58 1.44 -19.75
C ASP A 13 -8.02 0.41 -18.74
N THR A 14 -6.72 0.48 -18.48
CA THR A 14 -6.01 -0.37 -17.53
C THR A 14 -6.46 -0.16 -16.08
N LEU A 15 -6.20 -1.16 -15.24
CA LEU A 15 -6.58 -1.12 -13.83
C LEU A 15 -5.42 -0.58 -12.99
N ASN A 16 -5.76 0.35 -12.09
CA ASN A 16 -4.86 0.75 -11.03
C ASN A 16 -5.03 -0.16 -9.81
N VAL A 17 -3.98 -0.20 -8.98
CA VAL A 17 -3.96 -0.93 -7.72
C VAL A 17 -3.64 -0.01 -6.56
N SER A 18 -4.16 -0.34 -5.39
CA SER A 18 -3.79 0.29 -4.12
C SER A 18 -3.71 -0.76 -3.03
N ILE A 19 -2.85 -0.52 -2.03
CA ILE A 19 -2.65 -1.44 -0.92
C ILE A 19 -2.61 -0.64 0.39
N VAL A 20 -3.22 -1.19 1.43
CA VAL A 20 -3.01 -0.82 2.83
C VAL A 20 -2.31 -1.98 3.54
N LEU A 21 -1.22 -1.66 4.23
CA LEU A 21 -0.43 -2.59 5.04
C LEU A 21 -0.47 -2.12 6.49
N ILE A 22 -1.02 -2.95 7.38
CA ILE A 22 -1.11 -2.68 8.81
C ILE A 22 -0.09 -3.58 9.50
N LEU A 23 0.92 -2.94 10.07
CA LEU A 23 2.01 -3.58 10.80
C LEU A 23 1.79 -3.47 12.31
N PRO A 24 2.49 -4.30 13.10
CA PRO A 24 2.53 -4.13 14.55
C PRO A 24 3.02 -2.73 14.91
N GLU A 25 2.62 -2.23 16.08
CA GLU A 25 3.10 -0.92 16.52
C GLU A 25 4.62 -0.89 16.59
N GLY A 26 5.21 0.27 16.29
CA GLY A 26 6.66 0.48 16.26
C GLY A 26 7.37 0.01 14.99
N PHE A 27 6.77 -0.85 14.16
CA PHE A 27 7.28 -1.10 12.81
C PHE A 27 7.06 0.13 11.94
N VAL A 28 8.07 0.47 11.14
CA VAL A 28 8.04 1.67 10.29
C VAL A 28 8.60 1.39 8.91
N LEU A 29 8.33 2.26 7.95
CA LEU A 29 9.03 2.26 6.67
C LEU A 29 10.54 2.50 6.93
N ALA A 30 11.38 1.69 6.31
CA ALA A 30 12.83 1.81 6.46
C ALA A 30 13.30 3.16 5.87
N PRO A 31 14.22 3.87 6.55
CA PRO A 31 14.78 5.09 6.03
C PRO A 31 15.70 4.79 4.83
N PRO A 32 15.89 5.73 3.88
CA PRO A 32 16.57 5.46 2.60
C PRO A 32 18.00 4.93 2.73
N ASP A 33 18.71 5.28 3.79
CA ASP A 33 20.07 4.82 4.10
C ASP A 33 20.13 3.33 4.47
N ARG A 34 19.02 2.75 4.97
CA ARG A 34 18.94 1.33 5.37
C ARG A 34 18.40 0.40 4.30
N ILE A 35 18.10 0.92 3.10
CA ILE A 35 17.55 0.13 1.99
C ILE A 35 18.68 -0.24 1.02
N SER A 36 18.84 -1.54 0.74
CA SER A 36 19.80 -2.02 -0.25
C SER A 36 19.48 -1.52 -1.66
N LEU A 37 20.51 -1.45 -2.53
CA LEU A 37 20.34 -0.94 -3.90
C LEU A 37 19.29 -1.73 -4.70
N ASP A 38 19.30 -3.05 -4.57
CA ASP A 38 18.32 -3.95 -5.21
C ASP A 38 16.87 -3.63 -4.82
N ILE A 39 16.63 -3.34 -3.53
CA ILE A 39 15.30 -2.99 -3.06
C ILE A 39 14.92 -1.58 -3.50
N LYS A 40 15.88 -0.63 -3.50
CA LYS A 40 15.67 0.75 -3.99
C LYS A 40 15.20 0.76 -5.43
N GLU A 41 15.78 -0.06 -6.30
CA GLU A 41 15.36 -0.16 -7.70
C GLU A 41 13.94 -0.74 -7.82
N LYS A 42 13.59 -1.77 -7.04
CA LYS A 42 12.23 -2.35 -7.04
C LYS A 42 11.14 -1.37 -6.62
N ILE A 43 11.45 -0.48 -5.69
CA ILE A 43 10.50 0.52 -5.18
C ILE A 43 10.65 1.88 -5.89
N ARG A 44 11.47 1.95 -6.94
CA ARG A 44 11.71 3.19 -7.66
C ARG A 44 10.40 3.71 -8.23
N ASN A 45 10.09 4.97 -7.93
CA ASN A 45 8.84 5.66 -8.27
C ASN A 45 7.59 5.22 -7.49
N LEU A 46 7.75 4.42 -6.43
CA LEU A 46 6.68 4.16 -5.47
C LEU A 46 6.73 5.18 -4.33
N SER A 47 5.56 5.73 -3.99
CA SER A 47 5.39 6.63 -2.85
C SER A 47 4.59 5.92 -1.77
N PHE A 48 5.23 5.67 -0.63
CA PHE A 48 4.59 5.12 0.55
C PHE A 48 4.13 6.26 1.46
N GLN A 49 2.88 6.21 1.90
CA GLN A 49 2.31 7.21 2.79
C GLN A 49 1.87 6.57 4.10
N ASN A 50 2.03 7.30 5.19
CA ASN A 50 1.40 6.91 6.46
C ASN A 50 -0.09 7.21 6.39
N TYR A 51 -0.93 6.28 6.87
CA TYR A 51 -2.38 6.50 6.94
C TYR A 51 -2.75 7.75 7.75
N ARG A 52 -1.98 8.03 8.81
CA ARG A 52 -2.03 9.28 9.59
C ARG A 52 -0.61 9.66 10.03
N PRO A 53 -0.32 10.96 10.30
CA PRO A 53 0.99 11.38 10.80
C PRO A 53 1.45 10.63 12.06
N THR A 54 0.51 10.26 12.93
CA THR A 54 0.79 9.54 14.19
C THR A 54 0.80 8.01 14.04
N LYS A 55 0.37 7.47 12.90
CA LYS A 55 0.24 6.02 12.67
C LYS A 55 1.23 5.57 11.59
N LYS A 56 2.51 5.52 11.97
CA LYS A 56 3.64 5.15 11.10
C LYS A 56 3.67 3.66 10.71
N ASN A 57 2.97 2.82 11.45
CA ASN A 57 2.85 1.38 11.20
C ASN A 57 1.72 1.02 10.22
N ILE A 58 0.92 2.00 9.78
CA ILE A 58 -0.11 1.79 8.76
C ILE A 58 0.31 2.51 7.49
N LEU A 59 0.67 1.74 6.48
CA LEU A 59 1.20 2.24 5.22
C LEU A 59 0.15 2.09 4.11
N VAL A 60 0.02 3.14 3.30
CA VAL A 60 -0.86 3.17 2.13
C VAL A 60 -0.02 3.46 0.90
N ILE A 61 -0.33 2.77 -0.20
CA ILE A 61 0.24 3.01 -1.51
C ILE A 61 -0.86 2.97 -2.57
N GLY A 62 -0.71 3.82 -3.59
CA GLY A 62 -1.62 3.89 -4.73
C GLY A 62 -2.44 5.17 -4.77
N PRO A 63 -3.24 5.35 -5.84
CA PRO A 63 -3.38 4.43 -6.98
C PRO A 63 -2.12 4.39 -7.87
N ILE A 64 -1.65 3.19 -8.23
CA ILE A 64 -0.53 2.99 -9.17
C ILE A 64 -0.92 2.08 -10.34
N PRO A 65 -0.23 2.14 -11.49
CA PRO A 65 -0.54 1.29 -12.65
C PRO A 65 -0.38 -0.21 -12.35
N GLY A 66 -1.48 -0.96 -12.28
CA GLY A 66 -1.46 -2.37 -11.89
C GLY A 66 -0.81 -3.31 -12.92
N LYS A 67 -0.65 -2.86 -14.17
CA LYS A 67 0.09 -3.62 -15.19
C LYS A 67 1.60 -3.60 -14.92
N GLN A 68 2.13 -2.50 -14.39
CA GLN A 68 3.53 -2.35 -14.05
C GLN A 68 3.83 -2.92 -12.66
N TYR A 69 2.90 -2.74 -11.71
CA TYR A 69 3.07 -3.14 -10.33
C TYR A 69 2.12 -4.28 -9.97
N SER A 70 2.41 -5.48 -10.49
CA SER A 70 1.74 -6.72 -10.07
C SER A 70 2.23 -7.22 -8.71
N GLU A 71 3.45 -6.84 -8.33
CA GLU A 71 4.06 -7.09 -7.04
C GLU A 71 4.56 -5.76 -6.46
N ILE A 72 4.40 -5.59 -5.14
CA ILE A 72 4.85 -4.39 -4.43
C ILE A 72 5.72 -4.86 -3.26
N THR A 73 6.95 -4.35 -3.21
CA THR A 73 7.88 -4.61 -2.10
C THR A 73 7.79 -3.47 -1.09
N PHE A 74 7.56 -3.79 0.19
CA PHE A 74 7.57 -2.81 1.29
C PHE A 74 8.87 -2.95 2.08
N PRO A 75 9.74 -1.92 2.10
CA PRO A 75 10.95 -1.96 2.93
C PRO A 75 10.58 -1.59 4.37
N ILE A 76 10.42 -2.59 5.23
CA ILE A 76 10.00 -2.39 6.62
C ILE A 76 11.19 -2.53 7.57
N LEU A 77 11.29 -1.60 8.51
CA LEU A 77 12.20 -1.69 9.66
C LEU A 77 11.40 -2.15 10.87
N SER A 78 11.86 -3.24 11.49
CA SER A 78 11.32 -3.74 12.74
C SER A 78 11.74 -2.87 13.92
N LEU A 79 11.06 -3.07 15.05
CA LEU A 79 11.46 -2.53 16.32
C LEU A 79 12.82 -3.09 16.78
N ASP A 80 13.55 -2.27 17.54
CA ASP A 80 14.70 -2.70 18.32
C ASP A 80 14.33 -2.74 19.80
N SER A 81 14.28 -3.95 20.37
CA SER A 81 13.97 -4.20 21.79
C SER A 81 14.98 -3.56 22.75
N ALA A 82 16.20 -3.26 22.29
CA ALA A 82 17.19 -2.57 23.12
C ALA A 82 16.78 -1.11 23.36
N SER A 83 16.02 -0.52 22.43
CA SER A 83 15.63 0.90 22.44
C SER A 83 14.22 1.16 23.00
N ASN A 84 13.35 0.14 23.06
CA ASN A 84 11.97 0.28 23.50
C ASN A 84 11.52 -0.90 24.38
N LYS A 85 11.20 -0.62 25.65
CA LYS A 85 10.81 -1.62 26.65
C LYS A 85 9.42 -2.21 26.43
N ASP A 86 8.57 -1.53 25.65
CA ASP A 86 7.21 -2.00 25.32
C ASP A 86 7.22 -3.03 24.17
N VAL A 87 8.42 -3.35 23.63
CA VAL A 87 8.60 -4.28 22.54
C VAL A 87 9.02 -5.63 23.08
N HIS A 88 8.19 -6.64 22.81
CA HIS A 88 8.46 -8.03 23.17
C HIS A 88 8.76 -8.86 21.92
N PHE A 89 9.62 -9.87 22.06
CA PHE A 89 9.83 -10.86 21.00
C PHE A 89 8.65 -11.84 20.99
N LEU A 90 7.63 -11.53 20.20
CA LEU A 90 6.40 -12.30 20.10
C LEU A 90 6.02 -12.53 18.63
N LYS A 91 5.03 -13.40 18.42
CA LYS A 91 4.36 -13.54 17.14
C LYS A 91 3.35 -12.41 16.97
N TYR A 92 3.59 -11.54 15.99
CA TYR A 92 2.67 -10.46 15.66
C TYR A 92 1.89 -10.73 14.37
N SER A 93 0.67 -10.21 14.29
CA SER A 93 -0.14 -10.25 13.07
C SER A 93 0.23 -9.10 12.13
N ILE A 94 0.16 -9.37 10.83
CA ILE A 94 0.25 -8.37 9.76
C ILE A 94 -1.03 -8.46 8.94
N TYR A 95 -1.66 -7.32 8.66
CA TYR A 95 -2.86 -7.27 7.85
C TYR A 95 -2.59 -6.55 6.53
N VAL A 96 -3.12 -7.11 5.45
CA VAL A 96 -2.96 -6.56 4.10
C VAL A 96 -4.34 -6.41 3.47
N GLY A 97 -4.65 -5.20 3.02
CA GLY A 97 -5.83 -4.91 2.21
C GLY A 97 -5.37 -4.47 0.83
N GLY A 98 -5.85 -5.12 -0.22
CA GLY A 98 -5.53 -4.78 -1.61
C GLY A 98 -6.79 -4.44 -2.39
N ASN A 99 -6.73 -3.41 -3.23
CA ASN A 99 -7.78 -3.05 -4.16
C ASN A 99 -7.23 -2.98 -5.59
N ARG A 100 -8.07 -3.39 -6.56
CA ARG A 100 -7.79 -3.24 -7.99
C ARG A 100 -9.02 -2.70 -8.72
N GLY A 101 -8.81 -1.63 -9.49
CA GLY A 101 -9.84 -0.97 -10.26
C GLY A 101 -10.74 -0.04 -9.44
N MET A 102 -11.74 0.53 -10.10
CA MET A 102 -12.64 1.51 -9.51
C MET A 102 -13.58 0.92 -8.46
N SER A 103 -13.93 1.74 -7.48
CA SER A 103 -14.99 1.47 -6.51
C SER A 103 -16.36 1.36 -7.20
N GLN A 104 -17.29 0.65 -6.58
CA GLN A 104 -18.70 0.62 -6.99
C GLN A 104 -19.51 1.79 -6.42
N ILE A 105 -19.02 2.41 -5.35
CA ILE A 105 -19.71 3.48 -4.62
C ILE A 105 -18.72 4.63 -4.37
N TYR A 106 -19.17 5.87 -4.55
CA TYR A 106 -18.45 7.09 -4.16
C TYR A 106 -18.60 7.38 -2.66
N LEU A 107 -17.82 8.33 -2.15
CA LEU A 107 -17.83 8.70 -0.72
C LEU A 107 -19.17 9.28 -0.24
N ASP A 108 -19.94 9.88 -1.16
CA ASP A 108 -21.28 10.42 -0.91
C ASP A 108 -22.38 9.34 -0.92
N GLY A 109 -22.03 8.07 -1.15
CA GLY A 109 -22.96 6.95 -1.20
C GLY A 109 -23.55 6.67 -2.59
N ASN A 110 -23.28 7.51 -3.60
CA ASN A 110 -23.80 7.32 -4.94
C ASN A 110 -23.06 6.20 -5.68
N LYS A 111 -23.79 5.44 -6.52
CA LYS A 111 -23.18 4.40 -7.37
C LYS A 111 -22.23 5.03 -8.40
N THR A 112 -21.12 4.34 -8.66
CA THR A 112 -20.27 4.64 -9.82
C THR A 112 -20.85 3.98 -11.06
N ASN A 113 -20.35 4.37 -12.24
CA ASN A 113 -20.71 3.73 -13.51
C ASN A 113 -20.22 2.27 -13.64
N LYS A 114 -19.48 1.75 -12.67
CA LYS A 114 -19.12 0.33 -12.55
C LYS A 114 -20.19 -0.49 -11.82
N GLY A 115 -21.03 0.15 -11.00
CA GLY A 115 -22.09 -0.49 -10.21
C GLY A 115 -23.44 -0.60 -10.92
N ASN A 116 -23.50 -0.18 -12.19
CA ASN A 116 -24.63 -0.36 -13.11
C ASN A 116 -24.24 -1.41 -14.16
#